data_AF-A0A533XPV3-F1
#
_entry.id   AF-A0A533XPV3-F1
#
_cell.length_a   1.000
_cell.length_b   1.000
_cell.length_c   1.000
_cell.angle_alpha   90.00
_cell.angle_beta   90.00
_cell.angle_gamma   90.00
#
_symmetry.space_group_name_H-M   'P 1'
#
loop_
_entity.id
_entity.type
_entity.pdbx_description
1 polymer ?
#
loop_
_entity_poly.entity_id
_entity_poly.type
_entity_poly.pdbx_seq_one_letter_code
_entity_poly.pdbx_strand_id
1 'polypeptide(L)'
;MPSVSTGAPKYSVGRWADERTFREPTMLINESQIRALIRLLADEDEKIVRTISGKLIDIGPSAVPLLQEAEIEQPEMADRLVSVLEEIRGGNLEDELMQLAALPDGPMDLEQGAFLIARYAYPSLTVTSYTRQLDEMAQEVQDRIGPRASGEETIKTLNRYLFTEQGFKGNTKNYYELENSYLNCVIDRRTGIPISLSTLYLLVGKRLGLPVQGIGMPGHFLV
;
A
#
# COMPACT_ATOMS: atom_id res chain seq x y z
N MET A 1 -71.14 20.04 -6.66
CA MET A 1 -71.55 20.11 -5.23
C MET A 1 -71.66 18.68 -4.74
N PRO A 2 -71.03 18.21 -3.63
CA PRO A 2 -70.30 18.92 -2.57
C PRO A 2 -68.91 18.32 -2.17
N SER A 3 -68.26 19.05 -1.26
CA SER A 3 -67.39 18.63 -0.13
C SER A 3 -66.07 17.86 -0.35
N VAL A 4 -64.95 18.59 -0.27
CA VAL A 4 -63.68 18.06 0.22
C VAL A 4 -63.57 18.41 1.71
N SER A 5 -63.49 17.39 2.56
CA SER A 5 -63.41 17.46 4.02
C SER A 5 -61.99 17.11 4.49
N THR A 6 -61.35 18.10 5.11
CA THR A 6 -60.50 18.08 6.32
C THR A 6 -59.75 16.81 6.74
N GLY A 7 -58.47 16.98 7.09
CA GLY A 7 -57.77 16.11 8.03
C GLY A 7 -56.25 16.22 8.03
N ALA A 8 -55.69 17.29 8.61
CA ALA A 8 -54.26 17.35 8.95
C ALA A 8 -53.99 16.63 10.28
N PRO A 9 -52.87 15.90 10.43
CA PRO A 9 -52.27 15.66 11.73
C PRO A 9 -51.11 16.64 11.97
N LYS A 10 -51.19 17.32 13.11
CA LYS A 10 -50.14 18.11 13.73
C LYS A 10 -48.98 17.18 14.12
N TYR A 11 -47.76 17.51 13.71
CA TYR A 11 -46.58 17.07 14.45
C TYR A 11 -45.75 18.28 14.89
N SER A 12 -45.49 18.24 16.18
CA SER A 12 -44.92 19.23 17.07
C SER A 12 -43.47 19.56 16.77
N VAL A 13 -43.18 20.86 16.87
CA VAL A 13 -41.85 21.46 16.87
C VAL A 13 -41.06 20.98 18.10
N GLY A 14 -40.14 20.04 17.87
CA GLY A 14 -39.08 19.67 18.81
C GLY A 14 -37.83 20.47 18.49
N ARG A 15 -37.35 21.20 19.49
CA ARG A 15 -36.36 22.27 19.42
C ARG A 15 -34.95 21.70 19.64
N TRP A 16 -34.05 21.93 18.68
CA TRP A 16 -32.61 22.20 18.84
C TRP A 16 -31.83 21.48 19.96
N ALA A 17 -30.99 20.53 19.57
CA ALA A 17 -29.60 20.47 20.05
C ALA A 17 -28.79 19.66 19.02
N ASP A 18 -28.07 20.40 18.21
CA ASP A 18 -26.99 19.96 17.36
C ASP A 18 -25.84 19.49 18.26
N GLU A 19 -25.88 18.22 18.68
CA GLU A 19 -24.72 17.51 19.24
C GLU A 19 -23.81 17.09 18.09
N ARG A 20 -23.37 18.08 17.31
CA ARG A 20 -22.09 18.00 16.62
C ARG A 20 -21.05 17.84 17.71
N THR A 21 -20.59 16.59 17.86
CA THR A 21 -19.39 16.22 18.59
C THR A 21 -18.31 17.25 18.29
N PHE A 22 -18.12 18.14 19.26
CA PHE A 22 -16.99 19.03 19.32
C PHE A 22 -15.79 18.10 19.46
N ARG A 23 -15.18 17.70 18.33
CA ARG A 23 -13.83 17.15 18.36
C ARG A 23 -13.01 18.26 19.00
N GLU A 24 -12.52 18.01 20.22
CA GLU A 24 -11.54 18.88 20.86
C GLU A 24 -10.46 19.21 19.84
N PRO A 25 -9.94 20.45 19.81
CA PRO A 25 -8.85 20.78 18.91
C PRO A 25 -7.72 19.81 19.25
N THR A 26 -7.40 18.91 18.33
CA THR A 26 -6.26 18.02 18.44
C THR A 26 -5.09 18.91 18.81
N MET A 27 -4.59 18.84 20.05
CA MET A 27 -3.37 19.56 20.39
C MET A 27 -2.35 19.12 19.36
N LEU A 28 -1.90 20.06 18.52
CA LEU A 28 -0.84 19.81 17.57
C LEU A 28 0.38 19.45 18.40
N ILE A 29 0.60 18.14 18.58
CA ILE A 29 1.77 17.64 19.29
C ILE A 29 2.98 18.14 18.51
N ASN A 30 3.81 18.94 19.15
CA ASN A 30 4.98 19.53 18.52
C ASN A 30 6.19 18.58 18.62
N GLU A 31 7.23 18.81 17.81
CA GLU A 31 8.42 17.94 17.79
C GLU A 31 9.08 17.80 19.18
N SER A 32 9.06 18.86 19.99
CA SER A 32 9.64 18.81 21.34
C SER A 32 8.90 17.84 22.27
N GLN A 33 7.57 17.74 22.12
CA GLN A 33 6.76 16.77 22.85
C GLN A 33 7.01 15.35 22.34
N ILE A 34 7.14 15.13 21.03
CA ILE A 34 7.47 13.82 20.47
C ILE A 34 8.85 13.36 20.98
N ARG A 35 9.86 14.24 20.95
CA ARG A 35 11.20 13.94 21.50
C ARG A 35 11.16 13.62 22.99
N ALA A 36 10.31 14.29 23.77
CA ALA A 36 10.12 13.97 25.18
C ALA A 36 9.51 12.58 25.38
N LEU A 37 8.48 12.22 24.60
CA LEU A 37 7.91 10.86 24.60
C LEU A 37 8.95 9.81 24.23
N ILE A 38 9.74 10.05 23.18
CA ILE A 38 10.82 9.13 22.77
C ILE A 38 11.80 8.88 23.92
N ARG A 39 12.24 9.91 24.64
CA ARG A 39 13.13 9.74 25.81
C ARG A 39 12.51 8.89 26.92
N LEU A 40 11.20 8.96 27.11
CA LEU A 40 10.48 8.15 28.11
C LEU A 40 10.36 6.67 27.70
N LEU A 41 10.64 6.30 26.45
CA LEU A 41 10.76 4.89 26.08
C LEU A 41 11.98 4.22 26.71
N ALA A 42 12.94 4.97 27.28
CA ALA A 42 14.09 4.43 28.01
C ALA A 42 13.74 3.96 29.43
N ASP A 43 12.50 4.20 29.90
CA ASP A 43 12.08 3.89 31.26
C ASP A 43 12.14 2.37 31.54
N GLU A 44 12.40 2.01 32.80
CA GLU A 44 12.44 0.63 33.28
C GLU A 44 11.02 0.08 33.52
N ASP A 45 10.03 0.95 33.79
CA ASP A 45 8.64 0.52 33.99
C ASP A 45 7.95 0.22 32.65
N GLU A 46 7.69 -1.06 32.41
CA GLU A 46 7.00 -1.56 31.21
C GLU A 46 5.61 -0.91 30.98
N LYS A 47 4.90 -0.50 32.04
CA LYS A 47 3.61 0.18 31.89
C LYS A 47 3.77 1.57 31.33
N ILE A 48 4.82 2.29 31.74
CA ILE A 48 5.16 3.60 31.19
C ILE A 48 5.51 3.42 29.72
N VAL A 49 6.45 2.53 29.41
CA VAL A 49 6.87 2.25 28.02
C VAL A 49 5.66 1.93 27.14
N ARG A 50 4.78 1.00 27.55
CA ARG A 50 3.58 0.65 26.78
C ARG A 50 2.66 1.86 26.53
N THR A 51 2.46 2.70 27.54
CA THR A 51 1.62 3.90 27.43
C THR A 51 2.23 4.91 26.46
N ILE A 52 3.55 5.10 26.52
CA ILE A 52 4.27 6.02 25.66
C ILE A 52 4.32 5.51 24.21
N SER A 53 4.58 4.21 24.00
CA SER A 53 4.48 3.55 22.69
C SER A 53 3.12 3.77 22.07
N GLY A 54 2.02 3.54 22.83
CA GLY A 54 0.66 3.79 22.35
C GLY A 54 0.44 5.23 21.90
N LYS A 55 0.89 6.22 22.68
CA LYS A 55 0.81 7.64 22.29
C LYS A 55 1.60 7.96 21.02
N LEU A 56 2.79 7.37 20.85
CA LEU A 56 3.59 7.56 19.65
C LEU A 56 2.93 6.92 18.42
N ILE A 57 2.28 5.76 18.60
CA ILE A 57 1.47 5.11 17.56
C ILE A 57 0.29 5.98 17.17
N ASP A 58 -0.44 6.55 18.15
CA ASP A 58 -1.57 7.47 17.89
C ASP A 58 -1.14 8.76 17.17
N ILE A 59 0.09 9.23 17.41
CA ILE A 59 0.69 10.38 16.68
C ILE A 59 0.98 10.01 15.21
N GLY A 60 1.25 8.74 14.93
CA GLY A 60 1.32 8.18 13.58
C GLY A 60 2.51 8.70 12.75
N PRO A 61 2.33 8.97 11.44
CA PRO A 61 3.41 9.31 10.50
C PRO A 61 4.32 10.46 10.93
N SER A 62 3.79 11.43 11.69
CA SER A 62 4.54 12.61 12.13
C SER A 62 5.64 12.29 13.15
N ALA A 63 5.54 11.17 13.87
CA ALA A 63 6.58 10.72 14.80
C ALA A 63 7.74 9.97 14.10
N VAL A 64 7.53 9.45 12.88
CA VAL A 64 8.47 8.55 12.19
C VAL A 64 9.87 9.16 12.00
N PRO A 65 10.04 10.40 11.51
CA PRO A 65 11.38 10.97 11.31
C PRO A 65 12.19 11.06 12.60
N LEU A 66 11.52 11.40 13.71
CA LEU A 66 12.14 11.55 15.03
C LEU A 66 12.49 10.20 15.66
N LEU A 67 11.63 9.19 15.43
CA LEU A 67 11.89 7.81 15.86
C LEU A 67 13.08 7.21 15.11
N GLN A 68 13.19 7.45 13.80
CA GLN A 68 14.34 7.00 12.99
C GLN A 68 15.64 7.69 13.39
N GLU A 69 15.59 9.00 13.67
CA GLU A 69 16.74 9.72 14.21
C GLU A 69 17.18 9.11 15.56
N ALA A 70 16.22 8.87 16.46
CA ALA A 70 16.49 8.28 17.77
C ALA A 70 17.02 6.83 17.69
N GLU A 71 16.56 6.02 16.72
CA GLU A 71 17.05 4.65 16.51
C GLU A 71 18.56 4.64 16.21
N ILE A 72 19.05 5.63 15.47
CA ILE A 72 20.47 5.80 15.14
C ILE A 72 21.24 6.32 16.36
N GLU A 73 20.67 7.27 17.10
CA GLU A 73 21.32 7.93 18.23
C GLU A 73 21.36 7.10 19.52
N GLN A 74 20.38 6.21 19.73
CA GLN A 74 20.18 5.44 20.97
C GLN A 74 20.02 3.94 20.67
N PRO A 75 21.12 3.23 20.34
CA PRO A 75 21.09 1.81 19.99
C PRO A 75 20.51 0.91 21.09
N GLU A 76 20.61 1.31 22.35
CA GLU A 76 20.07 0.59 23.51
C GLU A 76 18.54 0.53 23.51
N MET A 77 17.87 1.42 22.78
CA MET A 77 16.42 1.48 22.65
C MET A 77 15.92 0.92 21.31
N ALA A 78 16.83 0.43 20.46
CA ALA A 78 16.52 0.06 19.08
C ALA A 78 15.30 -0.86 18.97
N ASP A 79 15.24 -1.96 19.74
CA ASP A 79 14.11 -2.90 19.70
C ASP A 79 12.76 -2.23 20.00
N ARG A 80 12.72 -1.33 20.99
CA ARG A 80 11.51 -0.60 21.37
C ARG A 80 11.10 0.41 20.29
N LEU A 81 12.07 1.13 19.73
CA LEU A 81 11.84 2.12 18.68
C LEU A 81 11.38 1.45 17.38
N VAL A 82 12.02 0.35 16.99
CA VAL A 82 11.66 -0.47 15.83
C VAL A 82 10.24 -1.00 15.99
N SER A 83 9.88 -1.55 17.16
CA SER A 83 8.51 -2.03 17.39
C SER A 83 7.46 -0.93 17.21
N VAL A 84 7.71 0.28 17.74
CA VAL A 84 6.80 1.42 17.55
C VAL A 84 6.73 1.85 16.08
N LEU A 85 7.87 1.88 15.39
CA LEU A 85 7.94 2.21 13.97
C LEU A 85 7.17 1.20 13.11
N GLU A 86 7.28 -0.10 13.40
CA GLU A 86 6.57 -1.17 12.71
C GLU A 86 5.05 -1.05 12.90
N GLU A 87 4.58 -0.81 14.13
CA GLU A 87 3.16 -0.59 14.43
C GLU A 87 2.60 0.64 13.70
N ILE A 88 3.32 1.76 13.72
CA ILE A 88 2.93 2.97 12.96
C ILE A 88 2.83 2.67 11.47
N ARG A 89 3.81 1.96 10.90
CA ARG A 89 3.81 1.60 9.47
C ARG A 89 2.67 0.64 9.13
N GLY A 90 2.40 -0.33 10.00
CA GLY A 90 1.32 -1.31 9.82
C GLY A 90 -0.05 -0.64 9.78
N GLY A 91 -0.34 0.23 10.75
CA GLY A 91 -1.60 0.99 10.77
C GLY A 91 -1.78 1.89 9.54
N ASN A 92 -0.73 2.62 9.14
CA ASN A 92 -0.79 3.45 7.93
C ASN A 92 -1.02 2.63 6.65
N LEU A 93 -0.37 1.46 6.54
CA LEU A 93 -0.57 0.56 5.41
C LEU A 93 -2.02 0.07 5.35
N GLU A 94 -2.57 -0.34 6.49
CA GLU A 94 -3.96 -0.79 6.60
C GLU A 94 -4.93 0.30 6.16
N ASP A 95 -4.75 1.53 6.63
CA ASP A 95 -5.55 2.69 6.23
C ASP A 95 -5.45 2.98 4.72
N GLU A 96 -4.24 3.01 4.16
CA GLU A 96 -4.01 3.23 2.73
C GLU A 96 -4.62 2.11 1.86
N LEU A 97 -4.55 0.85 2.31
CA LEU A 97 -5.16 -0.30 1.62
C LEU A 97 -6.69 -0.26 1.70
N MET A 98 -7.26 0.09 2.86
CA MET A 98 -8.71 0.24 2.99
C MET A 98 -9.23 1.36 2.09
N GLN A 99 -8.51 2.49 2.01
CA GLN A 99 -8.87 3.57 1.09
C GLN A 99 -8.82 3.13 -0.37
N LEU A 100 -7.78 2.39 -0.76
CA LEU A 100 -7.66 1.83 -2.11
C LEU A 100 -8.80 0.84 -2.43
N ALA A 101 -9.21 0.02 -1.45
CA ALA A 101 -10.30 -0.95 -1.59
C ALA A 101 -11.70 -0.32 -1.55
N ALA A 102 -11.87 0.82 -0.89
CA ALA A 102 -13.14 1.50 -0.71
C ALA A 102 -13.57 2.36 -1.92
N LEU A 103 -12.76 2.45 -2.98
CA LEU A 103 -13.08 3.22 -4.18
C LEU A 103 -14.34 2.65 -4.87
N PRO A 104 -15.45 3.39 -4.91
CA PRO A 104 -16.70 2.88 -5.49
C PRO A 104 -16.56 2.77 -7.02
N ASP A 105 -16.79 1.57 -7.54
CA ASP A 105 -17.02 1.23 -8.96
C ASP A 105 -15.84 1.35 -9.95
N GLY A 106 -14.59 1.23 -9.49
CA GLY A 106 -13.41 1.11 -10.36
C GLY A 106 -12.61 -0.18 -10.15
N PRO A 107 -11.93 -0.74 -11.17
CA PRO A 107 -10.93 -1.77 -10.93
C PRO A 107 -9.83 -1.16 -10.04
N MET A 108 -9.54 -1.84 -8.93
CA MET A 108 -8.45 -1.47 -8.03
C MET A 108 -7.14 -1.29 -8.82
N ASP A 109 -6.40 -0.22 -8.54
CA ASP A 109 -5.10 -0.02 -9.17
C ASP A 109 -4.09 -1.02 -8.61
N LEU A 110 -3.87 -2.11 -9.36
CA LEU A 110 -2.93 -3.18 -9.03
C LEU A 110 -1.50 -2.66 -8.81
N GLU A 111 -1.07 -1.66 -9.57
CA GLU A 111 0.28 -1.12 -9.44
C GLU A 111 0.43 -0.38 -8.11
N GLN A 112 -0.55 0.47 -7.80
CA GLN A 112 -0.59 1.19 -6.53
C GLN A 112 -0.62 0.21 -5.36
N GLY A 113 -1.48 -0.81 -5.41
CA GLY A 113 -1.57 -1.84 -4.36
C GLY A 113 -0.27 -2.63 -4.19
N ALA A 114 0.37 -3.03 -5.29
CA ALA A 114 1.62 -3.79 -5.23
C ALA A 114 2.76 -2.97 -4.60
N PHE A 115 2.90 -1.69 -4.97
CA PHE A 115 3.92 -0.82 -4.37
C PHE A 115 3.58 -0.36 -2.96
N LEU A 116 2.31 -0.26 -2.62
CA LEU A 116 1.86 0.00 -1.26
C LEU A 116 2.32 -1.11 -0.31
N ILE A 117 2.11 -2.39 -0.70
CA ILE A 117 2.63 -3.55 0.05
C ILE A 117 4.16 -3.52 0.12
N ALA A 118 4.85 -3.19 -0.98
CA ALA A 118 6.31 -3.12 -1.00
C ALA A 118 6.86 -2.03 -0.06
N ARG A 119 6.20 -0.87 0.06
CA ARG A 119 6.61 0.24 0.93
C ARG A 119 6.57 -0.12 2.42
N TYR A 120 5.78 -1.11 2.81
CA TYR A 120 5.79 -1.62 4.18
C TYR A 120 7.16 -2.18 4.57
N ALA A 121 7.73 -3.03 3.70
CA ALA A 121 9.07 -3.61 3.90
C ALA A 121 10.21 -2.66 3.47
N TYR A 122 9.95 -1.78 2.50
CA TYR A 122 10.93 -0.84 1.94
C TYR A 122 10.40 0.60 2.02
N PRO A 123 10.44 1.27 3.19
CA PRO A 123 9.82 2.59 3.36
C PRO A 123 10.43 3.69 2.48
N SER A 124 11.71 3.57 2.14
CA SER A 124 12.44 4.50 1.27
C SER A 124 12.28 4.21 -0.23
N LEU A 125 11.40 3.27 -0.60
CA LEU A 125 11.18 2.88 -1.98
C LEU A 125 10.73 4.06 -2.85
N THR A 126 11.48 4.33 -3.92
CA THR A 126 11.11 5.34 -4.91
C THR A 126 10.22 4.74 -5.99
N VAL A 127 8.91 4.69 -5.74
CA VAL A 127 7.90 4.05 -6.62
C VAL A 127 7.98 4.52 -8.07
N THR A 128 8.16 5.83 -8.29
CA THR A 128 8.25 6.42 -9.64
C THR A 128 9.37 5.82 -10.49
N SER A 129 10.47 5.38 -9.87
CA SER A 129 11.57 4.71 -10.57
C SER A 129 11.12 3.37 -11.15
N TYR A 130 10.34 2.60 -10.39
CA TYR A 130 9.84 1.30 -10.82
C TYR A 130 8.68 1.41 -11.81
N THR A 131 7.80 2.40 -11.66
CA THR A 131 6.79 2.73 -12.68
C THR A 131 7.46 3.02 -14.03
N ARG A 132 8.52 3.84 -14.05
CA ARG A 132 9.29 4.12 -15.27
C ARG A 132 9.92 2.85 -15.86
N GLN A 133 10.47 1.97 -15.03
CA GLN A 133 11.01 0.69 -15.53
C GLN A 133 9.93 -0.18 -16.18
N LEU A 134 8.72 -0.21 -15.64
CA LEU A 134 7.60 -0.93 -16.26
C LEU A 134 7.18 -0.29 -17.59
N ASP A 135 7.19 1.04 -17.66
CA ASP A 135 6.93 1.79 -18.90
C ASP A 135 7.99 1.49 -19.96
N GLU A 136 9.27 1.47 -19.58
CA GLU A 136 10.40 1.12 -20.44
C GLU A 136 10.29 -0.32 -20.97
N MET A 137 9.96 -1.29 -20.12
CA MET A 137 9.71 -2.67 -20.53
C MET A 137 8.58 -2.76 -21.57
N ALA A 138 7.49 -2.02 -21.36
CA ALA A 138 6.38 -1.99 -22.31
C ALA A 138 6.80 -1.33 -23.63
N GLN A 139 7.52 -0.21 -23.59
CA GLN A 139 8.01 0.48 -24.78
C GLN A 139 8.96 -0.41 -25.59
N GLU A 140 9.89 -1.10 -24.95
CA GLU A 140 10.81 -2.03 -25.61
C GLU A 140 10.07 -3.18 -26.31
N VAL A 141 8.98 -3.68 -25.73
CA VAL A 141 8.10 -4.66 -26.40
C VAL A 141 7.37 -4.02 -27.57
N GLN A 142 6.88 -2.79 -27.41
CA GLN A 142 6.14 -2.05 -28.43
C GLN A 142 7.01 -1.76 -29.67
N ASP A 143 8.29 -1.45 -29.48
CA ASP A 143 9.25 -1.18 -30.56
C ASP A 143 9.56 -2.43 -31.42
N ARG A 144 9.26 -3.63 -30.90
CA ARG A 144 9.52 -4.91 -31.57
C ARG A 144 8.30 -5.43 -32.32
N ILE A 145 7.12 -4.90 -32.04
CA ILE A 145 5.87 -5.29 -32.68
C ILE A 145 5.50 -4.25 -33.72
N GLY A 146 5.03 -4.69 -34.89
CA GLY A 146 4.55 -3.78 -35.91
C GLY A 146 3.27 -3.06 -35.46
N PRO A 147 2.92 -1.91 -36.09
CA PRO A 147 1.71 -1.15 -35.75
C PRO A 147 0.39 -1.90 -36.00
N ARG A 148 0.45 -3.10 -36.59
CA ARG A 148 -0.70 -3.99 -36.87
C ARG A 148 -0.52 -5.38 -36.25
N ALA A 149 0.35 -5.52 -35.25
CA ALA A 149 0.56 -6.78 -34.57
C ALA A 149 -0.76 -7.28 -33.97
N SER A 150 -1.00 -8.59 -34.12
CA SER A 150 -2.15 -9.22 -33.48
C SER A 150 -1.92 -9.33 -31.96
N GLY A 151 -2.98 -9.49 -31.17
CA GLY A 151 -2.84 -9.72 -29.73
C GLY A 151 -1.98 -10.95 -29.40
N GLU A 152 -2.07 -12.00 -30.22
CA GLU A 152 -1.25 -13.21 -30.09
C GLU A 152 0.24 -12.92 -30.35
N GLU A 153 0.55 -12.11 -31.36
CA GLU A 153 1.92 -11.69 -31.68
C GLU A 153 2.52 -10.83 -30.57
N THR A 154 1.72 -9.91 -30.00
CA THR A 154 2.11 -9.11 -28.85
C THR A 154 2.40 -9.98 -27.63
N ILE A 155 1.53 -10.95 -27.32
CA ILE A 155 1.73 -11.90 -26.20
C ILE A 155 3.00 -12.75 -26.41
N LYS A 156 3.21 -13.28 -27.61
CA LYS A 156 4.43 -14.05 -27.92
C LYS A 156 5.70 -13.21 -27.75
N THR A 157 5.64 -11.95 -28.18
CA THR A 157 6.77 -11.02 -28.05
C THR A 157 7.00 -10.63 -26.59
N LEU A 158 5.95 -10.36 -25.83
CA LEU A 158 6.03 -10.08 -24.39
C LEU A 158 6.61 -11.26 -23.60
N ASN A 159 6.16 -12.49 -23.88
CA ASN A 159 6.66 -13.70 -23.24
C ASN A 159 8.15 -13.90 -23.52
N ARG A 160 8.57 -13.76 -24.78
CA ARG A 160 9.98 -13.84 -25.16
C ARG A 160 10.79 -12.76 -24.45
N TYR A 161 10.31 -11.52 -24.47
CA TYR A 161 10.97 -10.40 -23.82
C TYR A 161 11.15 -10.62 -22.31
N LEU A 162 10.07 -10.85 -21.55
CA LEU A 162 10.16 -10.98 -20.10
C LEU A 162 10.92 -12.24 -19.67
N PHE A 163 10.57 -13.40 -20.20
CA PHE A 163 11.04 -14.67 -19.64
C PHE A 163 12.29 -15.22 -20.32
N THR A 164 12.59 -14.82 -21.56
CA THR A 164 13.80 -15.26 -22.27
C THR A 164 14.90 -14.22 -22.24
N GLU A 165 14.58 -12.96 -22.57
CA GLU A 165 15.60 -11.92 -22.72
C GLU A 165 15.90 -11.20 -21.41
N GLN A 166 14.86 -10.73 -20.72
CA GLN A 166 15.00 -10.11 -19.40
C GLN A 166 15.23 -11.16 -18.30
N GLY A 167 14.98 -12.43 -18.57
CA GLY A 167 15.33 -13.54 -17.68
C GLY A 167 14.48 -13.65 -16.41
N PHE A 168 13.28 -13.05 -16.39
CA PHE A 168 12.35 -13.21 -15.28
C PHE A 168 12.01 -14.68 -15.09
N LYS A 169 12.10 -15.18 -13.85
CA LYS A 169 11.86 -16.59 -13.55
C LYS A 169 11.38 -16.85 -12.13
N GLY A 170 10.74 -17.99 -11.94
CA GLY A 170 10.35 -18.48 -10.61
C GLY A 170 11.57 -18.82 -9.76
N ASN A 171 11.57 -18.43 -8.48
CA ASN A 171 12.58 -18.88 -7.52
C ASN A 171 12.16 -20.23 -6.90
N THR A 172 12.58 -21.33 -7.52
CA THR A 172 12.24 -22.69 -7.03
C THR A 172 13.15 -23.18 -5.92
N LYS A 173 14.35 -22.60 -5.78
CA LYS A 173 15.32 -23.00 -4.75
C LYS A 173 14.93 -22.45 -3.39
N ASN A 174 14.62 -21.15 -3.34
CA ASN A 174 14.29 -20.44 -2.12
C ASN A 174 12.91 -19.79 -2.26
N TYR A 175 11.89 -20.62 -2.46
CA TYR A 175 10.53 -20.17 -2.79
C TYR A 175 9.95 -19.19 -1.77
N TYR A 176 10.21 -19.42 -0.48
CA TYR A 176 9.65 -18.64 0.63
C TYR A 176 10.48 -17.41 1.03
N GLU A 177 11.50 -17.02 0.25
CA GLU A 177 12.14 -15.72 0.43
C GLU A 177 11.11 -14.60 0.23
N LEU A 178 11.02 -13.69 1.20
CA LEU A 178 10.02 -12.61 1.23
C LEU A 178 10.13 -11.70 0.00
N GLU A 179 11.36 -11.44 -0.43
CA GLU A 179 11.70 -10.64 -1.60
C GLU A 179 11.13 -11.19 -2.90
N ASN A 180 10.78 -12.48 -2.96
CA ASN A 180 10.11 -13.04 -4.13
C ASN A 180 8.67 -12.52 -4.29
N SER A 181 8.11 -11.86 -3.26
CA SER A 181 6.73 -11.38 -3.24
C SER A 181 6.62 -9.86 -3.44
N TYR A 182 7.66 -9.09 -3.12
CA TYR A 182 7.67 -7.64 -3.28
C TYR A 182 8.04 -7.23 -4.70
N LEU A 183 7.17 -6.47 -5.38
CA LEU A 183 7.32 -6.16 -6.80
C LEU A 183 8.64 -5.46 -7.13
N ASN A 184 9.11 -4.55 -6.28
CA ASN A 184 10.41 -3.89 -6.44
C ASN A 184 11.56 -4.91 -6.48
N CYS A 185 11.57 -5.85 -5.54
CA CYS A 185 12.57 -6.90 -5.47
C CYS A 185 12.48 -7.87 -6.66
N VAL A 186 11.27 -8.18 -7.13
CA VAL A 186 11.07 -9.01 -8.31
C VAL A 186 11.62 -8.34 -9.57
N ILE A 187 11.39 -7.04 -9.74
CA ILE A 187 11.94 -6.25 -10.85
C ILE A 187 13.48 -6.25 -10.80
N ASP A 188 14.06 -5.94 -9.63
CA ASP A 188 15.51 -5.83 -9.48
C ASP A 188 16.22 -7.19 -9.68
N ARG A 189 15.70 -8.22 -9.02
CA ARG A 189 16.31 -9.56 -8.98
C ARG A 189 15.94 -10.42 -10.19
N ARG A 190 14.90 -10.05 -10.94
CA ARG A 190 14.27 -10.86 -12.00
C ARG A 190 13.82 -12.25 -11.50
N THR A 191 13.54 -12.37 -10.21
CA THR A 191 13.10 -13.61 -9.58
C THR A 191 11.91 -13.37 -8.66
N GLY A 192 10.88 -14.20 -8.76
CA GLY A 192 9.69 -14.08 -7.91
C GLY A 192 8.92 -15.38 -7.74
N ILE A 193 7.78 -15.30 -7.05
CA ILE A 193 6.77 -16.37 -6.99
C ILE A 193 5.71 -16.19 -8.11
N PRO A 194 4.91 -17.22 -8.44
CA PRO A 194 3.95 -17.15 -9.55
C PRO A 194 3.04 -15.92 -9.55
N ILE A 195 2.47 -15.54 -8.39
CA ILE A 195 1.58 -14.38 -8.28
C ILE A 195 2.31 -13.04 -8.54
N SER A 196 3.57 -12.92 -8.11
CA SER A 196 4.37 -11.71 -8.32
C SER A 196 4.81 -11.54 -9.77
N LEU A 197 5.20 -12.63 -10.44
CA LEU A 197 5.53 -12.63 -11.87
C LEU A 197 4.29 -12.37 -12.73
N SER A 198 3.14 -12.89 -12.30
CA SER A 198 1.85 -12.59 -12.91
C SER A 198 1.49 -11.12 -12.75
N THR A 199 1.76 -10.52 -11.58
CA THR A 199 1.56 -9.08 -11.34
C THR A 199 2.41 -8.26 -12.31
N LEU A 200 3.71 -8.55 -12.42
CA LEU A 200 4.59 -7.91 -13.42
C LEU A 200 4.02 -8.03 -14.84
N TYR A 201 3.60 -9.24 -15.23
CA TYR A 201 3.06 -9.50 -16.56
C TYR A 201 1.79 -8.69 -16.84
N LEU A 202 0.85 -8.63 -15.88
CA LEU A 202 -0.37 -7.84 -15.99
C LEU A 202 -0.06 -6.34 -16.10
N LEU A 203 0.92 -5.84 -15.34
CA LEU A 203 1.31 -4.42 -15.36
C LEU A 203 1.93 -3.99 -16.68
N VAL A 204 2.79 -4.83 -17.28
CA VAL A 204 3.35 -4.57 -18.61
C VAL A 204 2.29 -4.79 -19.69
N GLY A 205 1.45 -5.82 -19.56
CA GLY A 205 0.34 -6.10 -20.48
C GLY A 205 -0.68 -4.96 -20.54
N LYS A 206 -1.03 -4.36 -19.39
CA LYS A 206 -1.90 -3.18 -19.29
C LYS A 206 -1.35 -2.00 -20.09
N ARG A 207 -0.04 -1.74 -19.99
CA ARG A 207 0.65 -0.67 -20.75
C ARG A 207 0.64 -0.93 -22.26
N LEU A 208 0.71 -2.20 -22.66
CA LEU A 208 0.58 -2.62 -24.05
C LEU A 208 -0.87 -2.64 -24.56
N GLY A 209 -1.86 -2.27 -23.73
CA GLY A 209 -3.27 -2.30 -24.08
C GLY A 209 -3.83 -3.72 -24.26
N LEU A 210 -3.18 -4.73 -23.70
CA LEU A 210 -3.64 -6.12 -23.77
C LEU A 210 -4.79 -6.37 -22.79
N PRO A 211 -5.88 -7.03 -23.21
CA PRO A 211 -7.00 -7.38 -22.35
C PRO A 211 -6.72 -8.65 -21.52
N VAL A 212 -5.57 -8.70 -20.84
CA VAL A 212 -5.18 -9.83 -19.97
C VAL A 212 -5.70 -9.64 -18.55
N GLN A 213 -6.11 -10.74 -17.93
CA GLN A 213 -6.67 -10.77 -16.57
C GLN A 213 -6.08 -11.93 -15.79
N GLY A 214 -5.93 -11.74 -14.48
CA GLY A 214 -5.48 -12.80 -13.59
C GLY A 214 -6.63 -13.72 -13.17
N ILE A 215 -6.38 -15.02 -13.17
CA ILE A 215 -7.31 -16.05 -12.68
C ILE A 215 -6.70 -16.70 -11.44
N GLY A 216 -7.37 -16.52 -10.30
CA GLY A 216 -7.05 -17.25 -9.08
C GLY A 216 -7.57 -18.68 -9.14
N MET A 217 -6.68 -19.64 -8.86
CA MET A 217 -7.03 -21.05 -8.66
C MET A 217 -6.52 -21.52 -7.29
N PRO A 218 -7.04 -22.61 -6.72
CA PRO A 218 -6.49 -23.14 -5.47
C PRO A 218 -4.98 -23.39 -5.55
N GLY A 219 -4.23 -22.64 -4.76
CA GLY A 219 -2.76 -22.69 -4.71
C GLY A 219 -2.02 -22.12 -5.93
N HIS A 220 -2.71 -21.51 -6.90
CA HIS A 220 -2.10 -21.04 -8.14
C HIS A 220 -2.72 -19.71 -8.61
N PHE A 221 -1.96 -18.96 -9.41
CA PHE A 221 -2.45 -17.78 -10.10
C PHE A 221 -1.96 -17.84 -11.54
N LEU A 222 -2.86 -17.61 -12.49
CA LEU A 222 -2.60 -17.66 -13.92
C LEU A 222 -2.95 -16.33 -14.57
N VAL A 223 -2.32 -16.04 -15.70
CA VAL A 223 -2.62 -14.90 -16.58
C VAL A 223 -2.68 -15.39 -18.02
#